data_AF-A0A2G5SV07-F1
#
_entry.id   AF-A0A2G5SV07-F1
#
_cell.length_a   1.000
_cell.length_b   1.000
_cell.length_c   1.000
_cell.angle_alpha   90.00
_cell.angle_beta   90.00
_cell.angle_gamma   90.00
#
_symmetry.space_group_name_H-M   'P 1'
#
loop_
_entity.id
_entity.type
_entity.pdbx_description
1 polymer ?
#
loop_
_entity_poly.entity_id
_entity_poly.type
_entity_poly.pdbx_seq_one_letter_code
_entity_poly.pdbx_strand_id
1 'polypeptide(L)'
;MRLFLLLFLFFISFVNGSLVSRSSRVKRQTSVGSDASTDGNGDSVMTDASTQHFKNPDGSLGMNVTANGNSTGTGSTNIETSAGGNVGDTSVDNVANVMSVGDTSKSYSDIFAAVDGEKITSNVMQQGRVAGQGATLSIVNGGSSMQNLNGEKKNGFSYGNAGGTGSINTEAEVQTQQAMSWDQLMARIMAVAASTGLGSAQSNLDMGTGSGDKNITISGLVSGLNSNQGTVNTLVKGNGIINGTDQQIVGTMYGMSSGKGNSTLVGASSIVSNQSDSLGEIQAFGNSNAFSSGNTSVNLMSNTNIEGELSWELEISKEVELMRIQKPRRPIIAQSDGQSISHDGKNSSLSFSDNGLVGGWRNSSFGGYANGVGAASGKDSNVTGQGFVEMDGDSMNGNSSMQAHGTGTGPILADTRAVLNVEKDGVQRNGTVNGIASADGNNTNVNSLSMISNINGFETVNNYQKVSSSGAGSASVSASSWTIFKRKKRFSVLNDILNK
;
A
#
# COMPACT_ATOMS: atom_id res chain seq x y z
N MET A 1 44.10 32.44 -51.96
CA MET A 1 42.86 32.90 -51.28
C MET A 1 41.64 31.99 -51.42
N ARG A 2 41.45 31.22 -52.52
CA ARG A 2 40.24 30.36 -52.67
C ARG A 2 40.21 29.10 -51.79
N LEU A 3 41.37 28.59 -51.35
CA LEU A 3 41.45 27.40 -50.49
C LEU A 3 41.09 27.69 -49.01
N PHE A 4 41.29 28.93 -48.57
CA PHE A 4 41.01 29.34 -47.17
C PHE A 4 39.51 29.58 -46.92
N LEU A 5 38.76 29.98 -47.96
CA LEU A 5 37.31 30.19 -47.86
C LEU A 5 36.52 28.86 -47.79
N LEU A 6 37.02 27.80 -48.44
CA LEU A 6 36.38 26.48 -48.40
C LEU A 6 36.59 25.77 -47.06
N LEU A 7 37.75 25.95 -46.42
CA LEU A 7 38.01 25.40 -45.09
C LEU A 7 37.17 26.09 -44.00
N PHE A 8 36.90 27.41 -44.15
CA PHE A 8 36.07 28.15 -43.20
C PHE A 8 34.59 27.73 -43.26
N LEU A 9 34.08 27.42 -44.47
CA LEU A 9 32.73 26.89 -44.66
C LEU A 9 32.56 25.44 -44.15
N PHE A 10 33.60 24.60 -44.24
CA PHE A 10 33.59 23.27 -43.63
C PHE A 10 33.65 23.33 -42.10
N PHE A 11 34.38 24.28 -41.52
CA PHE A 11 34.46 24.45 -40.07
C PHE A 11 33.13 24.94 -39.46
N ILE A 12 32.41 25.86 -40.14
CA ILE A 12 31.07 26.30 -39.71
C ILE A 12 30.04 25.15 -39.84
N SER A 13 30.18 24.28 -40.84
CA SER A 13 29.32 23.12 -41.01
C SER A 13 29.57 22.02 -39.96
N PHE A 14 30.82 21.86 -39.49
CA PHE A 14 31.17 20.88 -38.46
C PHE A 14 30.87 21.39 -37.03
N VAL A 15 30.94 22.70 -36.79
CA VAL A 15 30.57 23.30 -35.48
C VAL A 15 29.04 23.43 -35.31
N ASN A 16 28.27 23.56 -36.38
CA ASN A 16 26.80 23.41 -36.31
C ASN A 16 26.33 21.95 -36.26
N GLY A 17 27.19 20.99 -36.64
CA GLY A 17 26.91 19.56 -36.54
C GLY A 17 27.17 18.94 -35.16
N SER A 18 27.91 19.63 -34.28
CA SER A 18 28.32 19.12 -32.97
C SER A 18 27.55 19.71 -31.78
N LEU A 19 26.59 20.61 -32.03
CA LEU A 19 25.66 21.15 -31.02
C LEU A 19 24.26 20.53 -31.04
N VAL A 20 23.98 19.58 -31.95
CA VAL A 20 23.03 18.51 -31.63
C VAL A 20 23.76 17.50 -30.77
N SER A 21 24.16 17.98 -29.59
CA SER A 21 24.30 17.10 -28.44
C SER A 21 23.11 16.18 -28.51
N ARG A 22 23.40 14.87 -28.51
CA ARG A 22 22.52 13.87 -27.95
C ARG A 22 22.25 14.30 -26.51
N SER A 23 21.45 15.35 -26.33
CA SER A 23 20.58 15.52 -25.20
C SER A 23 19.84 14.20 -25.21
N SER A 24 20.26 13.35 -24.28
CA SER A 24 19.42 12.33 -23.69
C SER A 24 17.99 12.75 -23.93
N ARG A 25 17.25 11.99 -24.75
CA ARG A 25 15.81 12.21 -24.90
C ARG A 25 15.28 12.15 -23.48
N VAL A 26 15.13 13.31 -22.85
CA VAL A 26 14.57 13.49 -21.52
C VAL A 26 13.28 12.71 -21.58
N LYS A 27 13.11 11.71 -20.72
CA LYS A 27 11.89 10.88 -20.68
C LYS A 27 10.70 11.84 -20.60
N ARG A 28 10.03 12.10 -21.73
CA ARG A 28 8.84 12.98 -21.81
C ARG A 28 7.58 12.21 -21.41
N GLN A 29 7.76 11.21 -20.57
CA GLN A 29 6.77 10.22 -20.19
C GLN A 29 6.85 10.05 -18.69
N THR A 30 5.73 10.22 -18.01
CA THR A 30 5.58 9.89 -16.60
C THR A 30 4.87 8.56 -16.53
N SER A 31 5.60 7.55 -16.07
CA SER A 31 5.04 6.25 -15.76
C SER A 31 4.33 6.28 -14.41
N VAL A 32 3.18 5.65 -14.32
CA VAL A 32 2.53 5.36 -13.04
C VAL A 32 2.34 3.85 -12.95
N GLY A 33 2.88 3.25 -11.90
CA GLY A 33 2.82 1.82 -11.62
C GLY A 33 2.37 1.59 -10.19
N SER A 34 1.63 0.52 -9.94
CA SER A 34 1.21 0.14 -8.59
C SER A 34 0.94 -1.35 -8.49
N ASP A 35 1.33 -1.92 -7.36
CA ASP A 35 1.13 -3.33 -7.05
C ASP A 35 0.63 -3.46 -5.61
N ALA A 36 -0.38 -4.31 -5.41
CA ALA A 36 -0.88 -4.74 -4.12
C ALA A 36 -0.98 -6.27 -4.10
N SER A 37 -0.53 -6.87 -3.01
CA SER A 37 -0.61 -8.32 -2.80
C SER A 37 -1.03 -8.62 -1.37
N THR A 38 -1.80 -9.68 -1.21
CA THR A 38 -2.09 -10.23 0.11
C THR A 38 -2.18 -11.74 0.04
N ASP A 39 -1.38 -12.40 0.86
CA ASP A 39 -1.39 -13.85 1.06
C ASP A 39 -1.75 -14.16 2.51
N GLY A 40 -2.50 -15.23 2.73
CA GLY A 40 -2.89 -15.64 4.08
C GLY A 40 -3.14 -17.13 4.21
N ASN A 41 -2.93 -17.63 5.42
CA ASN A 41 -3.16 -19.02 5.81
C ASN A 41 -3.86 -19.10 7.17
N GLY A 42 -4.86 -19.97 7.31
CA GLY A 42 -5.66 -20.20 8.51
C GLY A 42 -6.94 -20.99 8.23
N ASP A 43 -7.77 -21.20 9.26
CA ASP A 43 -9.06 -21.88 9.09
C ASP A 43 -10.07 -21.02 8.32
N SER A 44 -9.94 -19.70 8.44
CA SER A 44 -10.69 -18.71 7.69
C SER A 44 -9.77 -17.56 7.30
N VAL A 45 -9.55 -17.39 6.01
CA VAL A 45 -8.74 -16.31 5.46
C VAL A 45 -9.63 -15.39 4.61
N MET A 46 -9.47 -14.08 4.77
CA MET A 46 -10.05 -13.03 3.93
C MET A 46 -8.95 -12.08 3.51
N THR A 47 -8.83 -11.83 2.21
CA THR A 47 -7.82 -10.93 1.64
C THR A 47 -8.45 -10.02 0.59
N ASP A 48 -8.05 -8.75 0.54
CA ASP A 48 -8.44 -7.80 -0.50
C ASP A 48 -7.26 -6.89 -0.89
N ALA A 49 -7.10 -6.68 -2.20
CA ALA A 49 -6.07 -5.86 -2.80
C ALA A 49 -6.68 -4.95 -3.85
N SER A 50 -6.29 -3.67 -3.84
CA SER A 50 -6.78 -2.68 -4.78
C SER A 50 -5.69 -1.70 -5.20
N THR A 51 -5.68 -1.39 -6.49
CA THR A 51 -4.79 -0.39 -7.10
C THR A 51 -5.63 0.59 -7.90
N GLN A 52 -5.31 1.88 -7.80
CA GLN A 52 -5.98 2.93 -8.54
C GLN A 52 -4.99 3.96 -9.06
N HIS A 53 -5.09 4.35 -10.33
CA HIS A 53 -4.39 5.50 -10.91
C HIS A 53 -5.37 6.58 -11.36
N PHE A 54 -5.00 7.85 -11.19
CA PHE A 54 -5.82 8.99 -11.60
C PHE A 54 -4.96 10.19 -12.02
N LYS A 55 -5.61 11.15 -12.69
CA LYS A 55 -5.04 12.44 -13.06
C LYS A 55 -5.97 13.55 -12.59
N ASN A 56 -5.41 14.48 -11.82
CA ASN A 56 -6.17 15.58 -11.25
C ASN A 56 -6.44 16.69 -12.28
N PRO A 57 -7.42 17.58 -12.02
CA PRO A 57 -7.72 18.71 -12.91
C PRO A 57 -6.54 19.66 -13.15
N ASP A 58 -5.62 19.79 -12.19
CA ASP A 58 -4.39 20.58 -12.31
C ASP A 58 -3.31 19.90 -13.17
N GLY A 59 -3.55 18.66 -13.60
CA GLY A 59 -2.66 17.83 -14.40
C GLY A 59 -1.63 17.05 -13.60
N SER A 60 -1.66 17.09 -12.27
CA SER A 60 -0.89 16.19 -11.42
C SER A 60 -1.41 14.76 -11.55
N LEU A 61 -0.51 13.81 -11.32
CA LEU A 61 -0.81 12.38 -11.39
C LEU A 61 -0.82 11.82 -9.99
N GLY A 62 -1.72 10.87 -9.76
CA GLY A 62 -1.82 10.20 -8.48
C GLY A 62 -2.07 8.71 -8.60
N MET A 63 -1.77 8.03 -7.50
CA MET A 63 -2.03 6.62 -7.29
C MET A 63 -2.50 6.39 -5.85
N ASN A 64 -3.41 5.44 -5.68
CA ASN A 64 -3.82 4.89 -4.39
C ASN A 64 -3.69 3.37 -4.45
N VAL A 65 -3.17 2.78 -3.40
CA VAL A 65 -2.94 1.33 -3.32
C VAL A 65 -3.30 0.87 -1.92
N THR A 66 -4.06 -0.22 -1.83
CA THR A 66 -4.43 -0.86 -0.57
C THR A 66 -4.24 -2.35 -0.63
N ALA A 67 -3.79 -2.93 0.47
CA ALA A 67 -3.70 -4.38 0.67
C ALA A 67 -4.12 -4.68 2.10
N ASN A 68 -5.08 -5.58 2.29
CA ASN A 68 -5.58 -5.94 3.61
C ASN A 68 -5.86 -7.44 3.70
N GLY A 69 -5.63 -7.98 4.88
CA GLY A 69 -5.74 -9.41 5.15
C GLY A 69 -6.19 -9.68 6.57
N ASN A 70 -7.00 -10.72 6.74
CA ASN A 70 -7.46 -11.21 8.02
C ASN A 70 -7.52 -12.74 7.98
N SER A 71 -6.73 -13.38 8.82
CA SER A 71 -6.70 -14.83 8.99
C SER A 71 -7.04 -15.19 10.43
N THR A 72 -7.94 -16.16 10.61
CA THR A 72 -8.29 -16.74 11.92
C THR A 72 -8.22 -18.26 11.85
N GLY A 73 -7.89 -18.90 12.97
CA GLY A 73 -7.90 -20.36 13.05
C GLY A 73 -7.19 -20.93 14.26
N THR A 74 -7.12 -22.25 14.28
CA THR A 74 -6.41 -23.06 15.28
C THR A 74 -4.98 -23.36 14.84
N GLY A 75 -4.07 -23.43 15.81
CA GLY A 75 -2.66 -23.75 15.55
C GLY A 75 -1.87 -22.53 15.04
N SER A 76 -2.03 -22.15 13.77
CA SER A 76 -1.29 -21.01 13.20
C SER A 76 -2.09 -20.25 12.15
N THR A 77 -2.00 -18.92 12.22
CA THR A 77 -2.45 -18.00 11.19
C THR A 77 -1.29 -17.13 10.70
N ASN A 78 -1.32 -16.76 9.44
CA ASN A 78 -0.43 -15.75 8.88
C ASN A 78 -1.16 -14.83 7.90
N ILE A 79 -0.66 -13.61 7.76
CA ILE A 79 -1.01 -12.65 6.72
C ILE A 79 0.28 -11.96 6.27
N GLU A 80 0.54 -11.93 4.97
CA GLU A 80 1.59 -11.16 4.33
C GLU A 80 0.95 -10.18 3.36
N THR A 81 1.25 -8.89 3.54
CA THR A 81 0.69 -7.80 2.72
C THR A 81 1.80 -6.91 2.19
N SER A 82 1.67 -6.52 0.93
CA SER A 82 2.48 -5.48 0.31
C SER A 82 1.61 -4.56 -0.53
N ALA A 83 1.90 -3.27 -0.49
CA ALA A 83 1.23 -2.27 -1.31
C ALA A 83 2.19 -1.13 -1.61
N GLY A 84 2.34 -0.80 -2.89
CA GLY A 84 3.27 0.23 -3.31
C GLY A 84 3.14 0.59 -4.78
N GLY A 85 4.00 1.48 -5.22
CA GLY A 85 4.02 1.96 -6.59
C GLY A 85 4.79 3.26 -6.76
N ASN A 86 4.73 3.79 -7.97
CA ASN A 86 5.48 4.96 -8.37
C ASN A 86 4.69 5.90 -9.29
N VAL A 87 4.96 7.20 -9.14
CA VAL A 87 4.53 8.26 -10.08
C VAL A 87 5.78 8.99 -10.54
N GLY A 88 6.24 8.68 -11.76
CA GLY A 88 7.54 9.16 -12.24
C GLY A 88 8.69 8.62 -11.39
N ASP A 89 9.44 9.54 -10.77
CA ASP A 89 10.59 9.24 -9.91
C ASP A 89 10.21 9.20 -8.40
N THR A 90 8.95 9.49 -8.06
CA THR A 90 8.41 9.36 -6.71
C THR A 90 7.89 7.93 -6.49
N SER A 91 8.21 7.30 -5.37
CA SER A 91 7.69 5.97 -5.02
C SER A 91 7.32 5.84 -3.54
N VAL A 92 6.45 4.88 -3.27
CA VAL A 92 6.04 4.47 -1.93
C VAL A 92 5.88 2.95 -1.92
N ASP A 93 6.44 2.29 -0.92
CA ASP A 93 6.39 0.84 -0.74
C ASP A 93 6.13 0.51 0.72
N ASN A 94 5.08 -0.26 0.98
CA ASN A 94 4.69 -0.68 2.31
C ASN A 94 4.63 -2.20 2.38
N VAL A 95 5.03 -2.72 3.53
CA VAL A 95 4.98 -4.16 3.84
C VAL A 95 4.40 -4.35 5.23
N ALA A 96 3.55 -5.36 5.39
CA ALA A 96 3.09 -5.82 6.68
C ALA A 96 2.92 -7.35 6.70
N ASN A 97 3.66 -7.99 7.58
CA ASN A 97 3.64 -9.42 7.85
C ASN A 97 3.19 -9.66 9.29
N VAL A 98 2.25 -10.58 9.48
CA VAL A 98 1.72 -10.97 10.78
C VAL A 98 1.64 -12.48 10.86
N MET A 99 2.12 -13.04 11.97
CA MET A 99 2.02 -14.45 12.28
C MET A 99 1.53 -14.63 13.72
N SER A 100 0.64 -15.59 13.94
CA SER A 100 0.14 -15.92 15.27
C SER A 100 0.05 -17.44 15.42
N VAL A 101 0.45 -17.98 16.58
CA VAL A 101 0.56 -19.42 16.84
C VAL A 101 0.02 -19.77 18.23
N GLY A 102 -1.01 -20.62 18.29
CA GLY A 102 -1.69 -21.08 19.50
C GLY A 102 -3.10 -21.64 19.21
N ASP A 103 -3.88 -21.95 20.24
CA ASP A 103 -5.18 -22.62 20.09
C ASP A 103 -6.21 -21.76 19.34
N THR A 104 -6.22 -20.45 19.61
CA THR A 104 -7.04 -19.46 18.92
C THR A 104 -6.13 -18.36 18.42
N SER A 105 -5.85 -18.36 17.12
CA SER A 105 -4.93 -17.43 16.46
C SER A 105 -5.67 -16.51 15.49
N LYS A 106 -5.24 -15.25 15.44
CA LYS A 106 -5.72 -14.23 14.52
C LYS A 106 -4.56 -13.36 14.03
N SER A 107 -4.46 -13.19 12.73
CA SER A 107 -3.49 -12.32 12.07
C SER A 107 -4.23 -11.33 11.18
N TYR A 108 -3.94 -10.04 11.33
CA TYR A 108 -4.60 -8.95 10.60
C TYR A 108 -3.58 -7.94 10.10
N SER A 109 -3.74 -7.47 8.88
CA SER A 109 -3.03 -6.30 8.37
C SER A 109 -3.90 -5.46 7.46
N ASP A 110 -3.58 -4.17 7.42
CA ASP A 110 -4.21 -3.18 6.55
C ASP A 110 -3.18 -2.14 6.15
N ILE A 111 -2.97 -2.00 4.85
CA ILE A 111 -2.00 -1.08 4.27
C ILE A 111 -2.72 -0.14 3.32
N PHE A 112 -2.37 1.14 3.41
CA PHE A 112 -2.69 2.16 2.42
C PHE A 112 -1.42 2.90 2.01
N ALA A 113 -1.23 3.10 0.71
CA ALA A 113 -0.15 3.89 0.14
C ALA A 113 -0.71 4.80 -0.96
N ALA A 114 -0.27 6.06 -0.98
CA ALA A 114 -0.69 7.02 -1.98
C ALA A 114 0.42 7.98 -2.38
N VAL A 115 0.39 8.36 -3.64
CA VAL A 115 1.15 9.49 -4.19
C VAL A 115 0.16 10.41 -4.87
N ASP A 116 0.15 11.68 -4.52
CA ASP A 116 -0.68 12.72 -5.14
C ASP A 116 0.19 13.95 -5.44
N GLY A 117 0.69 14.03 -6.68
CA GLY A 117 1.70 15.01 -7.05
C GLY A 117 3.01 14.83 -6.26
N GLU A 118 3.32 15.79 -5.39
CA GLU A 118 4.49 15.77 -4.50
C GLU A 118 4.19 15.17 -3.12
N LYS A 119 2.91 14.93 -2.80
CA LYS A 119 2.51 14.39 -1.51
C LYS A 119 2.59 12.87 -1.53
N ILE A 120 3.33 12.30 -0.58
CA ILE A 120 3.42 10.87 -0.37
C ILE A 120 2.79 10.56 0.98
N THR A 121 1.87 9.61 1.02
CA THR A 121 1.25 9.12 2.26
C THR A 121 1.40 7.62 2.32
N SER A 122 1.78 7.13 3.49
CA SER A 122 1.80 5.71 3.82
C SER A 122 1.06 5.49 5.14
N ASN A 123 0.30 4.41 5.23
CA ASN A 123 -0.29 3.91 6.46
C ASN A 123 -0.19 2.37 6.48
N VAL A 124 0.31 1.83 7.58
CA VAL A 124 0.51 0.40 7.80
C VAL A 124 -0.03 0.06 9.19
N MET A 125 -1.04 -0.81 9.27
CA MET A 125 -1.57 -1.37 10.51
C MET A 125 -1.40 -2.88 10.51
N GLN A 126 -0.99 -3.43 11.65
CA GLN A 126 -0.79 -4.86 11.83
C GLN A 126 -1.28 -5.26 13.22
N GLN A 127 -1.91 -6.43 13.33
CA GLN A 127 -2.33 -6.99 14.61
C GLN A 127 -2.24 -8.51 14.58
N GLY A 128 -1.38 -9.07 15.43
CA GLY A 128 -1.39 -10.48 15.77
C GLY A 128 -2.01 -10.67 17.14
N ARG A 129 -2.88 -11.67 17.28
CA ARG A 129 -3.49 -12.03 18.56
C ARG A 129 -3.60 -13.53 18.68
N VAL A 130 -3.27 -14.04 19.86
CA VAL A 130 -3.37 -15.46 20.14
C VAL A 130 -3.68 -15.74 21.61
N ALA A 131 -4.47 -16.78 21.84
CA ALA A 131 -4.74 -17.34 23.16
C ALA A 131 -4.77 -18.87 23.11
N GLY A 132 -4.47 -19.53 24.22
CA GLY A 132 -4.54 -20.97 24.34
C GLY A 132 -3.91 -21.53 25.61
N GLN A 133 -3.71 -22.84 25.63
CA GLN A 133 -2.89 -23.54 26.63
C GLN A 133 -1.50 -23.81 26.06
N GLY A 134 -0.46 -23.75 26.90
CA GLY A 134 0.91 -24.01 26.47
C GLY A 134 1.59 -22.77 25.90
N ALA A 135 2.27 -22.93 24.76
CA ALA A 135 3.04 -21.86 24.14
C ALA A 135 2.19 -21.04 23.18
N THR A 136 2.22 -19.72 23.32
CA THR A 136 1.59 -18.78 22.39
C THR A 136 2.62 -17.79 21.86
N LEU A 137 2.46 -17.39 20.61
CA LEU A 137 3.37 -16.46 19.92
C LEU A 137 2.59 -15.57 18.97
N SER A 138 2.84 -14.27 19.02
CA SER A 138 2.36 -13.28 18.07
C SER A 138 3.53 -12.44 17.57
N ILE A 139 3.72 -12.40 16.25
CA ILE A 139 4.77 -11.65 15.58
C ILE A 139 4.13 -10.73 14.55
N VAL A 140 4.52 -9.45 14.58
CA VAL A 140 4.26 -8.49 13.51
C VAL A 140 5.60 -7.92 13.03
N ASN A 141 5.72 -7.70 11.72
CA ASN A 141 6.87 -7.04 11.12
C ASN A 141 6.40 -6.30 9.87
N GLY A 142 6.71 -5.01 9.78
CA GLY A 142 6.27 -4.16 8.68
C GLY A 142 7.04 -2.85 8.65
N GLY A 143 6.67 -2.03 7.69
CA GLY A 143 7.32 -0.74 7.49
C GLY A 143 6.92 -0.10 6.18
N SER A 144 7.48 1.09 5.99
CA SER A 144 7.21 1.96 4.87
C SER A 144 8.51 2.48 4.29
N SER A 145 8.60 2.58 2.97
CA SER A 145 9.68 3.26 2.26
C SER A 145 9.07 4.29 1.33
N MET A 146 9.59 5.51 1.36
CA MET A 146 9.16 6.58 0.47
C MET A 146 10.39 7.19 -0.21
N GLN A 147 10.27 7.49 -1.49
CA GLN A 147 11.28 8.20 -2.27
C GLN A 147 10.63 9.39 -2.98
N ASN A 148 11.23 10.58 -2.85
CA ASN A 148 10.76 11.78 -3.56
C ASN A 148 11.43 11.95 -4.93
N LEU A 149 11.00 12.97 -5.68
CA LEU A 149 11.54 13.33 -6.99
C LEU A 149 13.05 13.64 -7.00
N ASN A 150 13.62 14.03 -5.85
CA ASN A 150 15.06 14.32 -5.71
C ASN A 150 15.88 13.05 -5.41
N GLY A 151 15.22 11.90 -5.24
CA GLY A 151 15.85 10.63 -4.87
C GLY A 151 16.15 10.48 -3.38
N GLU A 152 15.71 11.42 -2.55
CA GLU A 152 15.80 11.30 -1.10
C GLU A 152 14.86 10.19 -0.64
N LYS A 153 15.28 9.44 0.39
CA LYS A 153 14.52 8.30 0.92
C LYS A 153 14.18 8.50 2.39
N LYS A 154 12.98 8.10 2.76
CA LYS A 154 12.52 8.04 4.16
C LYS A 154 11.95 6.66 4.43
N ASN A 155 12.52 5.98 5.42
CA ASN A 155 12.10 4.63 5.80
C ASN A 155 11.50 4.65 7.21
N GLY A 156 10.38 3.97 7.37
CA GLY A 156 9.79 3.62 8.65
C GLY A 156 9.77 2.11 8.83
N PHE A 157 9.76 1.69 10.09
CA PHE A 157 9.67 0.29 10.47
C PHE A 157 8.73 0.12 11.67
N SER A 158 8.19 -1.08 11.81
CA SER A 158 7.48 -1.54 12.99
C SER A 158 7.66 -3.05 13.12
N TYR A 159 8.09 -3.52 14.28
CA TYR A 159 8.15 -4.93 14.60
C TYR A 159 7.63 -5.15 16.01
N GLY A 160 7.10 -6.33 16.27
CA GLY A 160 6.76 -6.72 17.62
C GLY A 160 6.60 -8.23 17.74
N ASN A 161 7.09 -8.75 18.84
CA ASN A 161 7.08 -10.15 19.20
C ASN A 161 6.58 -10.24 20.64
N ALA A 162 5.44 -10.89 20.84
CA ALA A 162 4.93 -11.22 22.17
C ALA A 162 4.71 -12.72 22.27
N GLY A 163 5.06 -13.30 23.41
CA GLY A 163 4.93 -14.73 23.63
C GLY A 163 4.73 -15.11 25.08
N GLY A 164 4.04 -16.21 25.28
CA GLY A 164 3.72 -16.77 26.58
C GLY A 164 4.01 -18.26 26.64
N THR A 165 4.35 -18.76 27.81
CA THR A 165 4.41 -20.20 28.10
C THR A 165 3.84 -20.46 29.48
N GLY A 166 2.86 -21.36 29.57
CA GLY A 166 2.18 -21.73 30.82
C GLY A 166 1.22 -22.89 30.60
N SER A 167 0.96 -23.67 31.65
CA SER A 167 0.12 -24.87 31.56
C SER A 167 -1.38 -24.64 31.75
N ILE A 168 -1.81 -23.42 32.12
CA ILE A 168 -3.24 -23.12 32.35
C ILE A 168 -3.78 -22.24 31.23
N ASN A 169 -3.25 -21.03 31.05
CA ASN A 169 -3.69 -20.07 30.05
C ASN A 169 -2.50 -19.23 29.60
N THR A 170 -2.41 -18.95 28.31
CA THR A 170 -1.44 -18.04 27.72
C THR A 170 -2.10 -17.17 26.65
N GLU A 171 -1.72 -15.89 26.62
CA GLU A 171 -2.20 -14.89 25.65
C GLU A 171 -1.02 -14.03 25.19
N ALA A 172 -0.98 -13.76 23.89
CA ALA A 172 -0.05 -12.82 23.30
C ALA A 172 -0.77 -11.98 22.25
N GLU A 173 -0.60 -10.67 22.32
CA GLU A 173 -1.14 -9.72 21.34
C GLU A 173 -0.11 -8.67 21.03
N VAL A 174 0.03 -8.35 19.74
CA VAL A 174 0.89 -7.30 19.23
C VAL A 174 0.11 -6.51 18.20
N GLN A 175 0.09 -5.20 18.34
CA GLN A 175 -0.50 -4.27 17.39
C GLN A 175 0.52 -3.17 17.05
N THR A 176 0.75 -2.95 15.77
CA THR A 176 1.54 -1.82 15.26
C THR A 176 0.67 -0.99 14.32
N GLN A 177 0.89 0.32 14.34
CA GLN A 177 0.31 1.25 13.38
C GLN A 177 1.37 2.29 13.05
N GLN A 178 1.58 2.57 11.78
CA GLN A 178 2.51 3.56 11.29
C GLN A 178 1.84 4.37 10.18
N ALA A 179 1.75 5.68 10.35
CA ALA A 179 1.36 6.62 9.32
C ALA A 179 2.52 7.57 9.04
N MET A 180 2.90 7.70 7.78
CA MET A 180 4.05 8.47 7.34
C MET A 180 3.68 9.42 6.20
N SER A 181 4.17 10.64 6.33
CA SER A 181 4.28 11.60 5.24
C SER A 181 5.73 12.08 5.15
N TRP A 182 6.02 12.98 4.21
CA TRP A 182 7.36 13.55 4.11
C TRP A 182 7.77 14.28 5.40
N ASP A 183 6.86 15.07 5.96
CA ASP A 183 7.13 15.93 7.11
C ASP A 183 6.83 15.28 8.45
N GLN A 184 5.94 14.27 8.47
CA GLN A 184 5.42 13.70 9.72
C GLN A 184 5.62 12.18 9.79
N LEU A 185 5.78 11.71 11.02
CA LEU A 185 5.73 10.30 11.39
C LEU A 185 4.78 10.21 12.57
N MET A 186 3.73 9.42 12.42
CA MET A 186 2.92 8.93 13.52
C MET A 186 3.12 7.42 13.61
N ALA A 187 3.50 6.92 14.78
CA ALA A 187 3.62 5.50 15.00
C ALA A 187 3.02 5.13 16.35
N ARG A 188 2.35 3.99 16.43
CA ARG A 188 1.83 3.42 17.66
C ARG A 188 2.20 1.95 17.70
N ILE A 189 2.60 1.50 18.86
CA ILE A 189 2.86 0.09 19.11
C ILE A 189 2.30 -0.28 20.47
N MET A 190 1.62 -1.41 20.52
CA MET A 190 1.08 -1.99 21.73
C MET A 190 1.31 -3.47 21.71
N ALA A 191 1.78 -4.03 22.81
CA ALA A 191 1.77 -5.48 22.96
C ALA A 191 1.58 -5.91 24.40
N VAL A 192 1.04 -7.10 24.55
CA VAL A 192 0.83 -7.77 25.83
C VAL A 192 1.19 -9.25 25.69
N ALA A 193 1.88 -9.77 26.70
CA ALA A 193 2.11 -11.18 26.88
C ALA A 193 1.71 -11.58 28.30
N ALA A 194 0.79 -12.53 28.43
CA ALA A 194 0.26 -12.99 29.72
C ALA A 194 0.31 -14.52 29.77
N SER A 195 0.76 -15.07 30.89
CA SER A 195 0.84 -16.52 31.08
C SER A 195 0.50 -16.92 32.50
N THR A 196 -0.22 -18.03 32.63
CA THR A 196 -0.54 -18.69 33.89
C THR A 196 -0.19 -20.16 33.77
N GLY A 197 0.49 -20.70 34.78
CA GLY A 197 0.85 -22.10 34.81
C GLY A 197 1.02 -22.65 36.22
N LEU A 198 0.87 -23.97 36.32
CA LEU A 198 1.24 -24.76 37.49
C LEU A 198 2.74 -25.03 37.43
N GLY A 199 3.44 -24.62 38.48
CA GLY A 199 4.89 -24.81 38.62
C GLY A 199 5.72 -23.78 37.85
N SER A 200 5.34 -23.36 36.65
CA SER A 200 6.07 -22.30 35.92
C SER A 200 5.17 -21.53 34.96
N ALA A 201 5.53 -20.27 34.72
CA ALA A 201 4.99 -19.45 33.65
C ALA A 201 6.01 -18.40 33.21
N GLN A 202 5.94 -18.01 31.94
CA GLN A 202 6.78 -16.95 31.37
C GLN A 202 5.99 -16.10 30.38
N SER A 203 6.24 -14.80 30.39
CA SER A 203 5.75 -13.83 29.41
C SER A 203 6.91 -12.99 28.91
N ASN A 204 7.01 -12.80 27.60
CA ASN A 204 8.03 -11.95 27.00
C ASN A 204 7.46 -11.09 25.87
N LEU A 205 8.09 -9.95 25.67
CA LEU A 205 7.76 -8.96 24.66
C LEU A 205 9.05 -8.32 24.16
N ASP A 206 9.13 -8.11 22.86
CA ASP A 206 10.18 -7.33 22.22
C ASP A 206 9.59 -6.62 21.00
N MET A 207 9.64 -5.29 20.98
CA MET A 207 8.91 -4.52 19.99
C MET A 207 9.54 -3.16 19.74
N GLY A 208 9.38 -2.64 18.53
CA GLY A 208 9.86 -1.32 18.18
C GLY A 208 9.19 -0.73 16.96
N THR A 209 9.15 0.58 16.90
CA THR A 209 8.63 1.31 15.73
C THR A 209 9.31 2.66 15.59
N GLY A 210 9.35 3.17 14.37
CA GLY A 210 9.94 4.47 14.10
C GLY A 210 10.43 4.65 12.67
N SER A 211 11.34 5.60 12.50
CA SER A 211 12.18 5.83 11.33
C SER A 211 13.66 5.86 11.73
N GLY A 212 14.55 6.02 10.74
CA GLY A 212 16.01 6.10 10.97
C GLY A 212 16.41 7.11 12.04
N ASP A 213 15.70 8.24 12.12
CA ASP A 213 16.04 9.34 13.04
C ASP A 213 15.18 9.35 14.31
N LYS A 214 14.08 8.58 14.34
CA LYS A 214 13.06 8.65 15.41
C LYS A 214 12.41 7.31 15.66
N ASN A 215 12.79 6.62 16.72
CA ASN A 215 12.27 5.31 17.06
C ASN A 215 12.10 5.13 18.57
N ILE A 216 11.32 4.10 18.88
CA ILE A 216 11.09 3.59 20.21
C ILE A 216 11.27 2.08 20.17
N THR A 217 11.91 1.52 21.18
CA THR A 217 11.97 0.08 21.40
C THR A 217 11.59 -0.23 22.84
N ILE A 218 10.78 -1.27 23.02
CA ILE A 218 10.31 -1.75 24.32
C ILE A 218 10.55 -3.26 24.35
N SER A 219 11.29 -3.72 25.35
CA SER A 219 11.49 -5.14 25.59
C SER A 219 11.18 -5.46 27.05
N GLY A 220 10.61 -6.62 27.31
CA GLY A 220 10.26 -7.04 28.66
C GLY A 220 10.16 -8.56 28.78
N LEU A 221 10.53 -9.08 29.94
CA LEU A 221 10.47 -10.49 30.29
C LEU A 221 10.03 -10.60 31.75
N VAL A 222 9.06 -11.46 32.03
CA VAL A 222 8.77 -11.94 33.38
C VAL A 222 8.70 -13.45 33.35
N SER A 223 9.44 -14.11 34.22
CA SER A 223 9.49 -15.57 34.36
C SER A 223 9.40 -15.96 35.82
N GLY A 224 8.69 -17.05 36.11
CA GLY A 224 8.52 -17.54 37.47
C GLY A 224 8.50 -19.06 37.57
N LEU A 225 8.92 -19.54 38.75
CA LEU A 225 8.93 -20.95 39.13
C LEU A 225 8.31 -21.11 40.52
N ASN A 226 7.59 -22.21 40.71
CA ASN A 226 7.16 -22.72 42.00
C ASN A 226 7.43 -24.24 42.06
N SER A 227 8.31 -24.64 42.97
CA SER A 227 8.83 -26.02 43.06
C SER A 227 7.79 -27.12 43.38
N ASN A 228 6.59 -26.81 43.88
CA ASN A 228 5.56 -27.79 44.21
C ASN A 228 4.23 -27.52 43.48
N GLN A 229 4.29 -27.17 42.19
CA GLN A 229 3.09 -26.95 41.34
C GLN A 229 2.16 -25.82 41.84
N GLY A 230 2.69 -24.85 42.59
CA GLY A 230 1.98 -23.60 42.86
C GLY A 230 1.70 -22.81 41.57
N THR A 231 0.76 -21.87 41.65
CA THR A 231 0.37 -21.05 40.51
C THR A 231 1.38 -19.93 40.29
N VAL A 232 1.88 -19.82 39.06
CA VAL A 232 2.70 -18.72 38.57
C VAL A 232 1.89 -17.95 37.53
N ASN A 233 1.82 -16.63 37.70
CA ASN A 233 1.24 -15.67 36.75
C ASN A 233 2.31 -14.69 36.32
N THR A 234 2.44 -14.44 35.02
CA THR A 234 3.37 -13.47 34.44
C THR A 234 2.65 -12.58 33.45
N LEU A 235 3.03 -11.32 33.40
CA LEU A 235 2.48 -10.30 32.51
C LEU A 235 3.55 -9.30 32.12
N VAL A 236 3.66 -9.04 30.82
CA VAL A 236 4.44 -7.93 30.26
C VAL A 236 3.54 -7.14 29.34
N LYS A 237 3.53 -5.82 29.48
CA LYS A 237 2.81 -4.88 28.61
C LYS A 237 3.75 -3.78 28.15
N GLY A 238 3.69 -3.44 26.88
CA GLY A 238 4.35 -2.28 26.30
C GLY A 238 3.36 -1.45 25.50
N ASN A 239 3.46 -0.14 25.62
CA ASN A 239 2.72 0.82 24.80
C ASN A 239 3.65 1.97 24.43
N GLY A 240 3.69 2.32 23.16
CA GLY A 240 4.55 3.36 22.64
C GLY A 240 3.83 4.15 21.55
N ILE A 241 3.96 5.48 21.59
CA ILE A 241 3.40 6.40 20.61
C ILE A 241 4.51 7.37 20.18
N ILE A 242 4.66 7.58 18.88
CA ILE A 242 5.44 8.64 18.26
C ILE A 242 4.45 9.53 17.50
N ASN A 243 4.50 10.84 17.72
CA ASN A 243 3.73 11.81 16.95
C ASN A 243 4.60 13.03 16.64
N GLY A 244 5.17 13.08 15.43
CA GLY A 244 6.04 14.18 15.04
C GLY A 244 7.34 14.19 15.86
N THR A 245 7.49 15.18 16.74
CA THR A 245 8.63 15.30 17.68
C THR A 245 8.38 14.62 19.03
N ASP A 246 7.15 14.20 19.28
CA ASP A 246 6.71 13.78 20.61
C ASP A 246 6.70 12.26 20.71
N GLN A 247 7.04 11.77 21.90
CA GLN A 247 6.99 10.36 22.22
C GLN A 247 6.38 10.13 23.59
N GLN A 248 5.52 9.12 23.68
CA GLN A 248 5.00 8.61 24.94
C GLN A 248 5.25 7.12 24.98
N ILE A 249 5.93 6.64 26.03
CA ILE A 249 6.32 5.24 26.13
C ILE A 249 6.07 4.74 27.53
N VAL A 250 5.30 3.66 27.64
CA VAL A 250 4.95 3.01 28.90
C VAL A 250 5.27 1.52 28.81
N GLY A 251 6.00 1.01 29.80
CA GLY A 251 6.24 -0.41 30.00
C GLY A 251 5.77 -0.83 31.38
N THR A 252 5.08 -1.96 31.47
CA THR A 252 4.64 -2.56 32.73
C THR A 252 5.01 -4.03 32.77
N MET A 253 5.61 -4.46 33.88
CA MET A 253 5.87 -5.85 34.20
C MET A 253 5.16 -6.24 35.50
N TYR A 254 4.57 -7.42 35.50
CA TYR A 254 3.94 -7.99 36.67
C TYR A 254 4.17 -9.51 36.74
N GLY A 255 4.52 -10.01 37.92
CA GLY A 255 4.69 -11.44 38.18
C GLY A 255 4.22 -11.82 39.58
N MET A 256 3.55 -12.96 39.69
CA MET A 256 3.12 -13.55 40.96
C MET A 256 3.41 -15.04 40.96
N SER A 257 4.14 -15.53 41.97
CA SER A 257 4.37 -16.97 42.19
C SER A 257 3.85 -17.31 43.59
N SER A 258 2.90 -18.24 43.66
CA SER A 258 2.19 -18.57 44.91
C SER A 258 1.93 -20.08 45.04
N GLY A 259 2.20 -20.64 46.22
CA GLY A 259 1.98 -22.07 46.48
C GLY A 259 2.88 -22.60 47.58
N LYS A 260 2.90 -23.92 47.76
CA LYS A 260 3.83 -24.57 48.70
C LYS A 260 5.24 -24.62 48.12
N GLY A 261 6.25 -24.63 48.97
CA GLY A 261 7.65 -24.75 48.53
C GLY A 261 8.26 -23.42 48.06
N ASN A 262 9.36 -23.54 47.32
CA ASN A 262 10.16 -22.42 46.85
C ASN A 262 9.49 -21.72 45.66
N SER A 263 9.38 -20.40 45.76
CA SER A 263 8.86 -19.51 44.71
C SER A 263 9.94 -18.54 44.25
N THR A 264 10.15 -18.45 42.94
CA THR A 264 11.10 -17.51 42.33
C THR A 264 10.41 -16.70 41.23
N LEU A 265 10.77 -15.43 41.09
CA LEU A 265 10.34 -14.53 40.03
C LEU A 265 11.53 -13.68 39.56
N VAL A 266 11.68 -13.57 38.25
CA VAL A 266 12.64 -12.69 37.60
C VAL A 266 11.90 -11.84 36.58
N GLY A 267 12.14 -10.53 36.60
CA GLY A 267 11.60 -9.56 35.66
C GLY A 267 12.70 -8.64 35.13
N ALA A 268 12.69 -8.37 33.83
CA ALA A 268 13.61 -7.42 33.19
C ALA A 268 12.88 -6.64 32.09
N SER A 269 13.03 -5.32 32.03
CA SER A 269 12.52 -4.49 30.94
C SER A 269 13.54 -3.44 30.51
N SER A 270 13.48 -3.07 29.23
CA SER A 270 14.21 -1.95 28.67
C SER A 270 13.29 -1.11 27.79
N ILE A 271 13.35 0.20 27.94
CA ILE A 271 12.73 1.18 27.04
C ILE A 271 13.84 2.07 26.51
N VAL A 272 13.93 2.18 25.19
CA VAL A 272 14.87 3.08 24.51
C VAL A 272 14.11 4.03 23.59
N SER A 273 14.46 5.31 23.67
CA SER A 273 14.00 6.39 22.81
C SER A 273 15.20 7.19 22.29
N ASN A 274 15.22 7.50 20.99
CA ASN A 274 16.29 8.27 20.35
C ASN A 274 15.87 9.67 19.85
N GLN A 275 14.79 10.25 20.38
CA GLN A 275 14.17 11.46 19.81
C GLN A 275 14.73 12.81 20.30
N SER A 276 15.60 12.84 21.30
CA SER A 276 16.21 14.08 21.81
C SER A 276 17.74 13.99 21.77
N ASP A 277 18.43 15.14 21.84
CA ASP A 277 19.90 15.24 21.97
C ASP A 277 20.51 14.43 23.15
N SER A 278 19.65 13.81 23.98
CA SER A 278 19.98 12.71 24.89
C SER A 278 19.21 11.42 24.52
N LEU A 279 19.93 10.32 24.32
CA LEU A 279 19.37 8.96 24.32
C LEU A 279 18.72 8.68 25.67
N GLY A 280 17.41 8.41 25.69
CA GLY A 280 16.69 7.99 26.88
C GLY A 280 16.63 6.47 26.94
N GLU A 281 17.45 5.84 27.78
CA GLU A 281 17.36 4.42 28.08
C GLU A 281 16.92 4.23 29.54
N ILE A 282 15.83 3.49 29.76
CA ILE A 282 15.36 3.08 31.09
C ILE A 282 15.41 1.55 31.15
N GLN A 283 16.29 1.01 31.99
CA GLN A 283 16.35 -0.41 32.30
C GLN A 283 15.80 -0.66 33.72
N ALA A 284 14.97 -1.69 33.87
CA ALA A 284 14.51 -2.16 35.18
C ALA A 284 14.76 -3.67 35.30
N PHE A 285 15.32 -4.09 36.44
CA PHE A 285 15.55 -5.50 36.76
C PHE A 285 15.05 -5.80 38.18
N GLY A 286 14.32 -6.90 38.33
CA GLY A 286 13.86 -7.40 39.63
C GLY A 286 14.05 -8.91 39.73
N ASN A 287 14.54 -9.35 40.88
CA ASN A 287 14.67 -10.77 41.24
C ASN A 287 14.10 -10.96 42.64
N SER A 288 13.22 -11.93 42.83
CA SER A 288 12.60 -12.21 44.12
C SER A 288 12.51 -13.70 44.36
N ASN A 289 13.01 -14.14 45.51
CA ASN A 289 13.08 -15.54 45.90
C ASN A 289 12.49 -15.72 47.30
N ALA A 290 11.60 -16.68 47.47
CA ALA A 290 11.06 -17.08 48.77
C ALA A 290 11.21 -18.59 48.96
N PHE A 291 11.96 -18.97 49.99
CA PHE A 291 12.17 -20.36 50.39
C PHE A 291 11.34 -20.64 51.65
N SER A 292 10.42 -21.60 51.59
CA SER A 292 9.63 -21.99 52.76
C SER A 292 9.13 -23.43 52.65
N SER A 293 8.97 -24.08 53.80
CA SER A 293 8.25 -25.36 53.93
C SER A 293 6.72 -25.18 53.94
N GLY A 294 6.22 -23.94 54.03
CA GLY A 294 4.79 -23.58 53.98
C GLY A 294 4.37 -22.92 52.66
N ASN A 295 3.26 -22.18 52.70
CA ASN A 295 2.83 -21.36 51.55
C ASN A 295 3.74 -20.13 51.42
N THR A 296 4.24 -19.88 50.21
CA THR A 296 4.96 -18.67 49.82
C THR A 296 4.15 -17.89 48.80
N SER A 297 4.29 -16.56 48.83
CA SER A 297 3.78 -15.67 47.79
C SER A 297 4.84 -14.62 47.52
N VAL A 298 5.25 -14.50 46.27
CA VAL A 298 6.19 -13.48 45.79
C VAL A 298 5.48 -12.67 44.72
N ASN A 299 5.61 -11.35 44.78
CA ASN A 299 5.03 -10.42 43.82
C ASN A 299 6.13 -9.49 43.29
N LEU A 300 6.19 -9.30 41.97
CA LEU A 300 7.09 -8.38 41.28
C LEU A 300 6.25 -7.42 40.43
N MET A 301 6.44 -6.11 40.62
CA MET A 301 5.77 -5.07 39.85
C MET A 301 6.78 -3.98 39.48
N SER A 302 6.81 -3.60 38.21
CA SER A 302 7.65 -2.50 37.71
C SER A 302 6.90 -1.72 36.63
N ASN A 303 6.96 -0.39 36.71
CA ASN A 303 6.39 0.54 35.74
C ASN A 303 7.48 1.52 35.30
N THR A 304 7.60 1.74 34.00
CA THR A 304 8.54 2.68 33.39
C THR A 304 7.78 3.56 32.41
N ASN A 305 7.97 4.88 32.48
CA ASN A 305 7.20 5.87 31.70
C ASN A 305 8.09 7.00 31.18
N ILE A 306 7.81 7.48 29.97
CA ILE A 306 8.34 8.71 29.34
C ILE A 306 7.13 9.45 28.76
N GLU A 307 6.90 10.71 29.16
CA GLU A 307 5.79 11.56 28.71
C GLU A 307 6.27 12.84 28.01
N GLY A 308 5.65 13.19 26.88
CA GLY A 308 5.73 14.51 26.21
C GLY A 308 4.32 15.04 25.87
N GLU A 309 4.12 16.36 25.97
CA GLU A 309 2.81 17.04 25.84
C GLU A 309 2.53 17.59 24.42
N LEU A 310 1.26 17.56 24.00
CA LEU A 310 0.77 18.09 22.71
C LEU A 310 -0.62 18.73 22.80
N SER A 311 -0.84 19.83 22.06
CA SER A 311 -2.17 20.27 21.55
C SER A 311 -2.04 21.32 20.43
N TRP A 312 -2.68 21.15 19.25
CA TRP A 312 -3.22 22.22 18.36
C TRP A 312 -4.20 21.63 17.32
N GLU A 313 -5.25 22.37 16.94
CA GLU A 313 -6.22 22.07 15.85
C GLU A 313 -6.57 23.38 15.09
N LEU A 314 -6.75 23.35 13.75
CA LEU A 314 -7.21 24.49 12.92
C LEU A 314 -7.73 24.04 11.53
N GLU A 315 -8.87 24.58 11.03
CA GLU A 315 -9.04 25.05 9.63
C GLU A 315 -10.36 25.85 9.36
N ILE A 316 -10.36 26.74 8.35
CA ILE A 316 -11.44 27.70 7.97
C ILE A 316 -11.68 27.76 6.43
N SER A 317 -12.97 27.67 6.00
CA SER A 317 -13.73 28.29 4.86
C SER A 317 -13.19 28.20 3.39
N LYS A 318 -13.91 28.40 2.26
CA LYS A 318 -15.29 28.78 1.86
C LYS A 318 -15.50 28.53 0.33
N GLU A 319 -16.77 28.68 -0.10
CA GLU A 319 -17.50 28.62 -1.40
C GLU A 319 -16.87 29.09 -2.76
N VAL A 320 -17.39 28.54 -3.90
CA VAL A 320 -17.55 29.21 -5.23
C VAL A 320 -18.77 28.66 -6.03
N GLU A 321 -19.38 29.52 -6.86
CA GLU A 321 -20.67 29.41 -7.58
C GLU A 321 -20.53 29.47 -9.15
N LEU A 322 -21.39 28.71 -9.88
CA LEU A 322 -22.04 28.84 -11.24
C LEU A 322 -21.24 29.32 -12.51
N MET A 323 -21.53 29.02 -13.80
CA MET A 323 -22.67 28.45 -14.56
C MET A 323 -22.32 28.08 -16.04
N ARG A 324 -23.07 27.12 -16.61
CA ARG A 324 -23.65 26.95 -17.99
C ARG A 324 -22.80 26.75 -19.27
N ILE A 325 -23.28 25.79 -20.09
CA ILE A 325 -22.78 25.31 -21.39
C ILE A 325 -23.83 25.56 -22.51
N GLN A 326 -23.33 25.82 -23.73
CA GLN A 326 -24.05 26.10 -24.98
C GLN A 326 -24.09 24.84 -25.89
N LYS A 327 -25.16 24.64 -26.68
CA LYS A 327 -25.44 23.40 -27.45
C LYS A 327 -24.70 23.29 -28.81
N PRO A 328 -24.47 22.05 -29.33
CA PRO A 328 -23.24 21.71 -30.05
C PRO A 328 -23.37 21.52 -31.56
N ARG A 329 -22.22 21.55 -32.24
CA ARG A 329 -22.02 21.07 -33.62
C ARG A 329 -22.18 19.55 -33.67
N ARG A 330 -22.57 19.00 -34.83
CA ARG A 330 -22.80 17.56 -34.99
C ARG A 330 -21.49 16.83 -35.33
N PRO A 331 -21.00 15.96 -34.44
CA PRO A 331 -19.75 15.25 -34.64
C PRO A 331 -19.87 14.05 -35.59
N ILE A 332 -18.74 13.59 -36.10
CA ILE A 332 -18.53 12.26 -36.65
C ILE A 332 -18.11 11.35 -35.51
N ILE A 333 -18.83 10.25 -35.29
CA ILE A 333 -18.59 9.30 -34.19
C ILE A 333 -18.33 7.91 -34.77
N ALA A 334 -17.18 7.31 -34.41
CA ALA A 334 -16.97 5.87 -34.50
C ALA A 334 -17.13 5.31 -33.08
N GLN A 335 -18.00 4.33 -32.88
CA GLN A 335 -18.33 3.79 -31.55
C GLN A 335 -18.54 2.27 -31.63
N SER A 336 -18.02 1.57 -30.63
CA SER A 336 -18.25 0.15 -30.37
C SER A 336 -18.66 -0.04 -28.92
N ASP A 337 -19.66 -0.90 -28.70
CA ASP A 337 -20.07 -1.38 -27.37
C ASP A 337 -20.21 -2.91 -27.45
N GLY A 338 -19.68 -3.63 -26.46
CA GLY A 338 -19.66 -5.09 -26.48
C GLY A 338 -19.65 -5.72 -25.09
N GLN A 339 -20.14 -6.96 -25.02
CA GLN A 339 -20.17 -7.77 -23.80
C GLN A 339 -19.94 -9.25 -24.13
N SER A 340 -19.19 -9.93 -23.27
CA SER A 340 -18.89 -11.37 -23.31
C SER A 340 -19.13 -11.95 -21.92
N ILE A 341 -20.02 -12.94 -21.79
CA ILE A 341 -20.43 -13.53 -20.51
C ILE A 341 -20.28 -15.06 -20.59
N SER A 342 -19.79 -15.65 -19.51
CA SER A 342 -19.73 -17.10 -19.32
C SER A 342 -20.19 -17.47 -17.91
N HIS A 343 -20.94 -18.57 -17.81
CA HIS A 343 -21.49 -19.13 -16.56
C HIS A 343 -21.12 -20.61 -16.36
N ASP A 344 -20.27 -21.17 -17.24
CA ASP A 344 -19.93 -22.59 -17.27
C ASP A 344 -18.45 -22.85 -16.95
N GLY A 345 -17.77 -21.89 -16.32
CA GLY A 345 -16.34 -22.00 -16.01
C GLY A 345 -15.41 -21.71 -17.21
N LYS A 346 -15.95 -21.41 -18.40
CA LYS A 346 -15.13 -20.98 -19.54
C LYS A 346 -14.73 -19.52 -19.42
N ASN A 347 -13.61 -19.18 -20.04
CA ASN A 347 -13.13 -17.81 -20.08
C ASN A 347 -14.02 -16.94 -20.97
N SER A 348 -14.29 -15.72 -20.52
CA SER A 348 -14.88 -14.65 -21.33
C SER A 348 -13.78 -13.79 -21.93
N SER A 349 -13.91 -13.41 -23.19
CA SER A 349 -13.00 -12.47 -23.85
C SER A 349 -13.75 -11.53 -24.79
N LEU A 350 -13.23 -10.30 -24.90
CA LEU A 350 -13.77 -9.27 -25.77
C LEU A 350 -12.62 -8.45 -26.35
N SER A 351 -12.72 -8.10 -27.63
CA SER A 351 -11.87 -7.11 -28.26
C SER A 351 -12.70 -6.21 -29.19
N PHE A 352 -12.32 -4.94 -29.27
CA PHE A 352 -12.92 -3.97 -30.20
C PHE A 352 -11.86 -3.03 -30.75
N SER A 353 -12.14 -2.40 -31.89
CA SER A 353 -11.23 -1.43 -32.52
C SER A 353 -12.03 -0.39 -33.30
N ASP A 354 -12.13 0.82 -32.75
CA ASP A 354 -12.74 1.98 -33.38
C ASP A 354 -11.68 2.84 -34.05
N ASN A 355 -11.89 3.18 -35.32
CA ASN A 355 -11.00 4.04 -36.07
C ASN A 355 -11.81 5.14 -36.78
N GLY A 356 -11.42 6.38 -36.55
CA GLY A 356 -11.98 7.55 -37.19
C GLY A 356 -10.87 8.36 -37.86
N LEU A 357 -11.02 8.63 -39.16
CA LEU A 357 -10.12 9.49 -39.92
C LEU A 357 -10.93 10.53 -40.68
N VAL A 358 -10.65 11.81 -40.43
CA VAL A 358 -11.19 12.95 -41.19
C VAL A 358 -10.01 13.72 -41.76
N GLY A 359 -9.77 13.54 -43.06
CA GLY A 359 -8.76 14.26 -43.83
C GLY A 359 -9.38 15.32 -44.74
N GLY A 360 -8.73 16.47 -44.87
CA GLY A 360 -9.04 17.45 -45.93
C GLY A 360 -10.03 18.55 -45.58
N TRP A 361 -10.48 18.67 -44.33
CA TRP A 361 -11.32 19.78 -43.90
C TRP A 361 -10.45 20.95 -43.42
N ARG A 362 -10.36 22.03 -44.22
CA ARG A 362 -9.66 23.31 -43.90
C ARG A 362 -8.16 23.18 -43.55
N ASN A 363 -7.40 22.36 -44.27
CA ASN A 363 -5.97 22.07 -43.98
C ASN A 363 -5.69 21.43 -42.61
N SER A 364 -6.72 21.00 -41.88
CA SER A 364 -6.57 20.23 -40.64
C SER A 364 -6.77 18.74 -40.89
N SER A 365 -5.99 17.92 -40.19
CA SER A 365 -6.09 16.46 -40.18
C SER A 365 -6.46 15.99 -38.79
N PHE A 366 -7.53 15.20 -38.71
CA PHE A 366 -8.04 14.59 -37.50
C PHE A 366 -7.99 13.07 -37.69
N GLY A 367 -7.13 12.35 -36.94
CA GLY A 367 -7.18 10.89 -36.79
C GLY A 367 -7.34 10.43 -35.35
N GLY A 368 -8.26 9.52 -35.07
CA GLY A 368 -8.46 8.96 -33.73
C GLY A 368 -8.69 7.46 -33.77
N TYR A 369 -8.17 6.79 -32.74
CA TYR A 369 -8.15 5.35 -32.60
C TYR A 369 -8.42 4.96 -31.15
N ALA A 370 -9.45 4.16 -30.93
CA ALA A 370 -9.76 3.56 -29.63
C ALA A 370 -9.77 2.03 -29.76
N ASN A 371 -9.11 1.32 -28.85
CA ASN A 371 -9.01 -0.14 -28.87
C ASN A 371 -9.06 -0.68 -27.45
N GLY A 372 -9.84 -1.73 -27.24
CA GLY A 372 -9.95 -2.45 -25.99
C GLY A 372 -9.74 -3.95 -26.18
N VAL A 373 -9.04 -4.56 -25.22
CA VAL A 373 -8.91 -6.02 -25.09
C VAL A 373 -9.15 -6.38 -23.63
N GLY A 374 -9.93 -7.43 -23.38
CA GLY A 374 -10.15 -7.93 -22.03
C GLY A 374 -10.41 -9.43 -22.01
N ALA A 375 -10.02 -10.04 -20.90
CA ALA A 375 -10.22 -11.46 -20.61
C ALA A 375 -10.57 -11.66 -19.13
N ALA A 376 -11.45 -12.60 -18.85
CA ALA A 376 -11.78 -13.03 -17.49
C ALA A 376 -11.92 -14.55 -17.43
N SER A 377 -11.47 -15.16 -16.33
CA SER A 377 -11.73 -16.56 -15.97
C SER A 377 -12.64 -16.63 -14.74
N GLY A 378 -13.09 -17.83 -14.37
CA GLY A 378 -13.96 -18.07 -13.22
C GLY A 378 -15.21 -18.86 -13.58
N LYS A 379 -15.95 -19.29 -12.57
CA LYS A 379 -17.26 -19.96 -12.72
C LYS A 379 -18.23 -19.06 -13.47
N ASP A 380 -18.33 -17.82 -13.01
CA ASP A 380 -19.05 -16.74 -13.66
C ASP A 380 -18.04 -15.67 -14.06
N SER A 381 -17.98 -15.33 -15.34
CA SER A 381 -17.10 -14.29 -15.87
C SER A 381 -17.85 -13.35 -16.82
N ASN A 382 -17.48 -12.08 -16.82
CA ASN A 382 -18.07 -11.04 -17.64
C ASN A 382 -16.99 -10.05 -18.09
N VAL A 383 -16.92 -9.78 -19.39
CA VAL A 383 -16.07 -8.75 -19.97
C VAL A 383 -16.94 -7.78 -20.75
N THR A 384 -16.91 -6.51 -20.39
CA THR A 384 -17.60 -5.42 -21.09
C THR A 384 -16.59 -4.41 -21.63
N GLY A 385 -16.88 -3.86 -22.80
CA GLY A 385 -16.00 -2.90 -23.46
C GLY A 385 -16.81 -1.87 -24.21
N GLN A 386 -16.32 -0.62 -24.16
CA GLN A 386 -16.89 0.50 -24.91
C GLN A 386 -15.75 1.36 -25.45
N GLY A 387 -15.89 1.83 -26.68
CA GLY A 387 -14.95 2.70 -27.33
C GLY A 387 -15.70 3.74 -28.15
N PHE A 388 -15.19 4.96 -28.17
CA PHE A 388 -15.59 5.91 -29.21
C PHE A 388 -14.48 6.88 -29.57
N VAL A 389 -14.56 7.40 -30.78
CA VAL A 389 -13.78 8.53 -31.27
C VAL A 389 -14.76 9.50 -31.92
N GLU A 390 -14.75 10.75 -31.48
CA GLU A 390 -15.63 11.82 -31.92
C GLU A 390 -14.80 12.97 -32.49
N MET A 391 -15.18 13.43 -33.69
CA MET A 391 -14.52 14.52 -34.41
C MET A 391 -15.57 15.55 -34.84
N ASP A 392 -15.48 16.79 -34.36
CA ASP A 392 -16.44 17.87 -34.69
C ASP A 392 -15.85 19.00 -35.55
N GLY A 393 -14.58 18.86 -35.96
CA GLY A 393 -13.84 19.83 -36.77
C GLY A 393 -13.09 20.90 -35.97
N ASP A 394 -13.35 21.07 -34.67
CA ASP A 394 -12.62 21.98 -33.78
C ASP A 394 -11.99 21.24 -32.59
N SER A 395 -12.57 20.12 -32.20
CA SER A 395 -12.22 19.28 -31.06
C SER A 395 -12.12 17.82 -31.48
N MET A 396 -11.43 17.06 -30.64
CA MET A 396 -11.31 15.63 -30.77
C MET A 396 -11.58 15.03 -29.41
N ASN A 397 -12.65 14.26 -29.34
CA ASN A 397 -12.97 13.50 -28.16
C ASN A 397 -12.81 12.01 -28.44
N GLY A 398 -12.57 11.24 -27.40
CA GLY A 398 -12.57 9.80 -27.51
C GLY A 398 -12.48 9.13 -26.15
N ASN A 399 -12.83 7.87 -26.13
CA ASN A 399 -12.83 7.00 -24.97
C ASN A 399 -12.43 5.60 -25.41
N SER A 400 -11.67 4.91 -24.58
CA SER A 400 -11.55 3.47 -24.56
C SER A 400 -11.71 2.99 -23.13
N SER A 401 -12.65 2.07 -22.90
CA SER A 401 -12.91 1.47 -21.59
C SER A 401 -13.11 -0.03 -21.73
N MET A 402 -12.41 -0.78 -20.87
CA MET A 402 -12.51 -2.22 -20.73
C MET A 402 -12.70 -2.57 -19.26
N GLN A 403 -13.68 -3.43 -18.98
CA GLN A 403 -13.92 -3.98 -17.65
C GLN A 403 -14.00 -5.51 -17.75
N ALA A 404 -13.30 -6.20 -16.86
CA ALA A 404 -13.31 -7.65 -16.75
C ALA A 404 -13.62 -8.05 -15.30
N HIS A 405 -14.50 -9.02 -15.12
CA HIS A 405 -14.96 -9.52 -13.84
C HIS A 405 -15.01 -11.05 -13.85
N GLY A 406 -14.56 -11.67 -12.75
CA GLY A 406 -14.60 -13.12 -12.56
C GLY A 406 -14.93 -13.48 -11.11
N THR A 407 -15.72 -14.54 -10.93
CA THR A 407 -16.05 -15.09 -9.60
C THR A 407 -16.09 -16.61 -9.60
N GLY A 408 -15.90 -17.23 -8.43
CA GLY A 408 -15.94 -18.67 -8.28
C GLY A 408 -14.97 -19.22 -7.22
N THR A 409 -14.49 -20.43 -7.47
CA THR A 409 -13.55 -21.16 -6.61
C THR A 409 -12.29 -21.49 -7.40
N GLY A 410 -11.13 -21.40 -6.74
CA GLY A 410 -9.82 -21.62 -7.33
C GLY A 410 -9.25 -20.36 -7.98
N PRO A 411 -8.26 -20.53 -8.88
CA PRO A 411 -7.60 -19.43 -9.56
C PRO A 411 -8.53 -18.67 -10.51
N ILE A 412 -8.66 -17.35 -10.30
CA ILE A 412 -9.46 -16.43 -11.10
C ILE A 412 -8.62 -15.24 -11.52
N LEU A 413 -8.78 -14.82 -12.78
CA LEU A 413 -8.04 -13.73 -13.42
C LEU A 413 -9.00 -12.77 -14.13
N ALA A 414 -8.73 -11.47 -14.05
CA ALA A 414 -9.29 -10.42 -14.89
C ALA A 414 -8.16 -9.55 -15.45
N ASP A 415 -8.05 -9.50 -16.78
CA ASP A 415 -7.07 -8.73 -17.53
C ASP A 415 -7.80 -7.73 -18.43
N THR A 416 -7.42 -6.46 -18.35
CA THR A 416 -7.98 -5.39 -19.17
C THR A 416 -6.90 -4.51 -19.76
N ARG A 417 -7.12 -4.10 -21.01
CA ARG A 417 -6.30 -3.13 -21.71
C ARG A 417 -7.16 -2.15 -22.49
N ALA A 418 -6.96 -0.86 -22.23
CA ALA A 418 -7.59 0.24 -22.97
C ALA A 418 -6.52 1.11 -23.64
N VAL A 419 -6.75 1.45 -24.91
CA VAL A 419 -5.83 2.25 -25.72
C VAL A 419 -6.62 3.36 -26.39
N LEU A 420 -6.16 4.60 -26.23
CA LEU A 420 -6.67 5.77 -26.95
C LEU A 420 -5.52 6.53 -27.58
N ASN A 421 -5.66 6.80 -28.87
CA ASN A 421 -4.77 7.64 -29.64
C ASN A 421 -5.62 8.69 -30.37
N VAL A 422 -5.39 9.96 -30.10
CA VAL A 422 -6.04 11.07 -30.79
C VAL A 422 -4.99 12.02 -31.35
N GLU A 423 -5.14 12.37 -32.61
CA GLU A 423 -4.23 13.24 -33.36
C GLU A 423 -5.00 14.44 -33.92
N LYS A 424 -4.57 15.63 -33.52
CA LYS A 424 -5.06 16.90 -34.07
C LYS A 424 -3.89 17.69 -34.63
N ASP A 425 -3.93 18.01 -35.92
CA ASP A 425 -2.94 18.86 -36.60
C ASP A 425 -1.49 18.41 -36.35
N GLY A 426 -1.25 17.08 -36.42
CA GLY A 426 0.07 16.47 -36.17
C GLY A 426 0.48 16.38 -34.68
N VAL A 427 -0.37 16.84 -33.75
CA VAL A 427 -0.15 16.68 -32.30
C VAL A 427 -0.86 15.42 -31.83
N GLN A 428 -0.08 14.37 -31.63
CA GLN A 428 -0.54 13.07 -31.17
C GLN A 428 -0.62 13.00 -29.64
N ARG A 429 -1.73 12.46 -29.12
CA ARG A 429 -1.90 12.09 -27.70
C ARG A 429 -2.22 10.60 -27.64
N ASN A 430 -1.31 9.84 -27.03
CA ASN A 430 -1.43 8.40 -26.88
C ASN A 430 -1.44 8.07 -25.41
N GLY A 431 -2.40 7.28 -24.98
CA GLY A 431 -2.35 6.60 -23.70
C GLY A 431 -2.70 5.13 -23.84
N THR A 432 -2.17 4.37 -22.89
CA THR A 432 -2.42 2.94 -22.74
C THR A 432 -2.52 2.68 -21.26
N VAL A 433 -3.56 1.94 -20.90
CA VAL A 433 -3.88 1.57 -19.53
C VAL A 433 -4.03 0.06 -19.51
N ASN A 434 -3.27 -0.61 -18.65
CA ASN A 434 -3.33 -2.05 -18.47
C ASN A 434 -3.60 -2.37 -17.00
N GLY A 435 -4.46 -3.35 -16.76
CA GLY A 435 -4.87 -3.76 -15.43
C GLY A 435 -4.96 -5.27 -15.32
N ILE A 436 -4.33 -5.84 -14.29
CA ILE A 436 -4.36 -7.29 -14.03
C ILE A 436 -4.75 -7.51 -12.58
N ALA A 437 -5.77 -8.35 -12.39
CA ALA A 437 -6.33 -8.73 -11.09
C ALA A 437 -6.41 -10.26 -11.01
N SER A 438 -5.84 -10.87 -9.97
CA SER A 438 -5.81 -12.33 -9.80
C SER A 438 -6.08 -12.74 -8.36
N ALA A 439 -6.86 -13.79 -8.15
CA ALA A 439 -7.17 -14.35 -6.83
C ALA A 439 -7.17 -15.89 -6.84
N ASP A 440 -6.87 -16.50 -5.70
CA ASP A 440 -7.09 -17.94 -5.45
C ASP A 440 -7.72 -18.15 -4.06
N GLY A 441 -8.66 -19.10 -3.96
CA GLY A 441 -9.43 -19.41 -2.75
C GLY A 441 -10.82 -19.99 -3.03
N ASN A 442 -11.65 -20.14 -1.99
CA ASN A 442 -12.95 -20.80 -2.10
C ASN A 442 -14.04 -19.90 -2.70
N ASN A 443 -14.00 -18.61 -2.37
CA ASN A 443 -14.89 -17.59 -2.88
C ASN A 443 -14.06 -16.38 -3.30
N THR A 444 -13.70 -16.36 -4.58
CA THR A 444 -12.85 -15.35 -5.20
C THR A 444 -13.71 -14.41 -6.04
N ASN A 445 -13.37 -13.13 -6.01
CA ASN A 445 -13.97 -12.08 -6.83
C ASN A 445 -12.86 -11.16 -7.32
N VAL A 446 -12.73 -11.07 -8.64
CA VAL A 446 -11.77 -10.18 -9.31
C VAL A 446 -12.51 -9.17 -10.17
N ASN A 447 -12.02 -7.95 -10.18
CA ASN A 447 -12.51 -6.87 -11.04
C ASN A 447 -11.30 -6.07 -11.53
N SER A 448 -11.21 -5.87 -12.84
CA SER A 448 -10.23 -4.98 -13.45
C SER A 448 -10.96 -4.02 -14.39
N LEU A 449 -10.63 -2.74 -14.30
CA LEU A 449 -11.14 -1.65 -15.13
C LEU A 449 -9.96 -0.85 -15.65
N SER A 450 -9.88 -0.72 -16.97
CA SER A 450 -8.96 0.19 -17.65
C SER A 450 -9.76 1.16 -18.49
N MET A 451 -9.63 2.46 -18.22
CA MET A 451 -10.34 3.52 -18.91
C MET A 451 -9.38 4.65 -19.25
N ILE A 452 -9.46 5.12 -20.49
CA ILE A 452 -8.83 6.35 -20.94
C ILE A 452 -9.81 7.15 -21.79
N SER A 453 -9.99 8.42 -21.45
CA SER A 453 -10.77 9.35 -22.25
C SER A 453 -10.04 10.66 -22.46
N ASN A 454 -10.36 11.31 -23.56
CA ASN A 454 -9.97 12.68 -23.84
C ASN A 454 -11.24 13.41 -24.28
N ILE A 455 -11.73 14.34 -23.47
CA ILE A 455 -12.95 15.09 -23.74
C ILE A 455 -12.64 16.57 -23.57
N ASN A 456 -12.89 17.37 -24.61
CA ASN A 456 -12.61 18.81 -24.62
C ASN A 456 -11.16 19.15 -24.26
N GLY A 457 -10.24 18.25 -24.59
CA GLY A 457 -8.82 18.40 -24.28
C GLY A 457 -8.42 18.00 -22.87
N PHE A 458 -9.36 17.63 -22.00
CA PHE A 458 -9.11 17.03 -20.69
C PHE A 458 -8.94 15.52 -20.86
N GLU A 459 -7.79 15.01 -20.42
CA GLU A 459 -7.49 13.59 -20.45
C GLU A 459 -7.80 13.00 -19.08
N THR A 460 -8.73 12.06 -19.03
CA THR A 460 -9.04 11.27 -17.84
C THR A 460 -8.50 9.87 -18.05
N VAL A 461 -7.70 9.40 -17.11
CA VAL A 461 -7.27 8.01 -17.05
C VAL A 461 -7.72 7.45 -15.72
N ASN A 462 -8.39 6.31 -15.75
CA ASN A 462 -8.75 5.56 -14.56
C ASN A 462 -8.31 4.12 -14.79
N ASN A 463 -7.42 3.64 -13.92
CA ASN A 463 -7.05 2.24 -13.85
C ASN A 463 -7.46 1.76 -12.47
N TYR A 464 -8.27 0.73 -12.37
CA TYR A 464 -8.79 0.25 -11.11
C TYR A 464 -8.82 -1.28 -11.10
N GLN A 465 -8.18 -1.87 -10.10
CA GLN A 465 -8.22 -3.30 -9.85
C GLN A 465 -8.72 -3.47 -8.44
N LYS A 466 -9.63 -4.41 -8.25
CA LYS A 466 -10.05 -4.86 -6.94
C LYS A 466 -10.20 -6.37 -6.95
N VAL A 467 -9.62 -6.97 -5.94
CA VAL A 467 -9.51 -8.42 -5.82
C VAL A 467 -9.87 -8.77 -4.39
N SER A 468 -10.70 -9.80 -4.21
CA SER A 468 -10.97 -10.37 -2.89
C SER A 468 -11.02 -11.88 -2.97
N SER A 469 -10.54 -12.53 -1.92
CA SER A 469 -10.60 -13.98 -1.76
C SER A 469 -10.98 -14.33 -0.34
N SER A 470 -11.76 -15.40 -0.18
CA SER A 470 -12.00 -16.01 1.11
C SER A 470 -11.99 -17.53 1.03
N GLY A 471 -11.52 -18.20 2.08
CA GLY A 471 -11.46 -19.65 2.12
C GLY A 471 -10.82 -20.21 3.39
N ALA A 472 -11.01 -21.52 3.59
CA ALA A 472 -10.30 -22.29 4.60
C ALA A 472 -8.98 -22.81 4.01
N GLY A 473 -7.92 -22.84 4.81
CA GLY A 473 -6.58 -23.14 4.35
C GLY A 473 -5.87 -21.86 3.92
N SER A 474 -5.91 -21.53 2.63
CA SER A 474 -5.16 -20.39 2.07
C SER A 474 -6.02 -19.50 1.18
N ALA A 475 -5.72 -18.20 1.18
CA ALA A 475 -6.26 -17.25 0.21
C ALA A 475 -5.14 -16.31 -0.26
N SER A 476 -5.13 -16.03 -1.57
CA SER A 476 -4.14 -15.15 -2.20
C SER A 476 -4.85 -14.18 -3.15
N VAL A 477 -4.47 -12.91 -3.12
CA VAL A 477 -4.97 -11.87 -4.02
C VAL A 477 -3.83 -10.97 -4.48
N SER A 478 -3.85 -10.59 -5.76
CA SER A 478 -2.90 -9.65 -6.34
C SER A 478 -3.61 -8.72 -7.31
N ALA A 479 -3.38 -7.42 -7.15
CA ALA A 479 -3.86 -6.35 -8.00
C ALA A 479 -2.66 -5.56 -8.52
N SER A 480 -2.52 -5.43 -9.83
CA SER A 480 -1.43 -4.69 -10.46
C SER A 480 -1.95 -3.79 -11.57
N SER A 481 -1.34 -2.61 -11.68
CA SER A 481 -1.81 -1.59 -12.59
C SER A 481 -0.68 -0.71 -13.11
N TRP A 482 -0.76 -0.35 -14.39
CA TRP A 482 0.27 0.45 -15.05
C TRP A 482 -0.34 1.38 -16.11
N THR A 483 0.17 2.61 -16.12
CA THR A 483 -0.20 3.67 -17.06
C THR A 483 1.02 4.49 -17.51
N ILE A 484 1.07 4.88 -18.78
CA ILE A 484 2.08 5.83 -19.30
C ILE A 484 1.42 7.15 -19.71
N PHE A 485 1.83 8.24 -19.08
CA PHE A 485 1.40 9.60 -19.41
C PHE A 485 2.45 10.30 -20.26
N LYS A 486 2.07 10.88 -21.41
CA LYS A 486 2.99 11.67 -22.25
C LYS A 486 2.73 13.16 -22.06
N ARG A 487 3.78 13.95 -21.82
CA ARG A 487 3.63 15.41 -21.64
C ARG A 487 3.39 16.10 -22.99
N LYS A 488 2.40 17.01 -23.05
CA LYS A 488 2.08 17.84 -24.23
C LYS A 488 3.34 18.61 -24.70
N LYS A 489 3.65 18.56 -25.99
CA LYS A 489 4.72 19.41 -26.57
C LYS A 489 4.32 20.89 -26.42
N ARG A 490 5.12 21.68 -25.70
CA ARG A 490 4.92 23.14 -25.51
C ARG A 490 4.91 23.94 -26.83
N PHE A 491 5.36 23.36 -27.94
CA PHE A 491 5.31 24.00 -29.26
C PHE A 491 3.90 24.28 -29.77
N SER A 492 2.86 23.55 -29.34
CA SER A 492 1.50 23.85 -29.80
C SER A 492 0.96 25.16 -29.22
N VAL A 493 1.34 25.50 -27.98
CA VAL A 493 0.93 26.76 -27.33
C VAL A 493 1.66 27.94 -27.97
N LEU A 494 2.94 27.78 -28.33
CA LEU A 494 3.66 28.81 -29.08
C LEU A 494 3.05 29.02 -30.46
N ASN A 495 2.64 27.96 -31.17
CA ASN A 495 2.01 28.09 -32.49
C ASN A 495 0.63 28.75 -32.41
N ASP A 496 -0.16 28.47 -31.38
CA ASP A 496 -1.46 29.14 -31.15
C ASP A 496 -1.31 30.61 -30.69
N ILE A 497 -0.20 30.95 -30.02
CA ILE A 497 0.15 32.34 -29.67
C ILE A 497 0.72 33.09 -30.88
N LEU A 498 1.47 32.42 -31.76
CA LEU A 498 2.08 33.02 -32.96
C LEU A 498 1.09 33.15 -34.13
N ASN A 499 0.00 32.38 -34.15
CA ASN A 499 -1.06 32.44 -35.16
C ASN A 499 -2.30 33.24 -34.71
N LYS A 500 -2.24 33.89 -33.54
CA LYS A 500 -3.14 34.98 -33.13
C LYS A 500 -2.40 36.30 -33.30
#